data_AF-A0A353NM16-F1
#
_entry.id   AF-A0A353NM16-F1
#
_cell.length_a   1.000
_cell.length_b   1.000
_cell.length_c   1.000
_cell.angle_alpha   90.00
_cell.angle_beta   90.00
_cell.angle_gamma   90.00
#
_symmetry.space_group_name_H-M   'P 1'
#
loop_
_entity.id
_entity.type
_entity.pdbx_description
1 polymer ?
#
loop_
_entity_poly.entity_id
_entity_poly.type
_entity_poly.pdbx_seq_one_letter_code
_entity_poly.pdbx_strand_id
1 'polypeptide(L)'
;MADTVNNALDPQLDRRGFLKGCTMAAAALGLSDAMIPKLVEAAATAERPRVIWLHFQECTGCTESLLRSSHPDLARLLLDIISLDYHETVMAAAGHQAEQNLHDTVSKHPFILVVEGAIPTKDGGIYCKIAGKTAVDILAEVAPKASAIIAIGTCAAFGGVQAAAPNPTGAVGVQDLVSGKPIINIPGCPP
;
A
#
# COMPACT_ATOMS: atom_id res chain seq x y z
N MET A 1 -40.71 2.41 -28.86
CA MET A 1 -40.50 1.01 -28.42
C MET A 1 -39.29 1.08 -27.48
N ALA A 2 -39.47 1.71 -26.31
CA ALA A 2 -39.91 1.11 -25.05
C ALA A 2 -38.84 0.16 -24.48
N ASP A 3 -37.99 0.70 -23.61
CA ASP A 3 -37.16 0.03 -22.59
C ASP A 3 -36.78 1.15 -21.59
N THR A 4 -37.57 1.51 -20.58
CA THR A 4 -37.75 0.81 -19.28
C THR A 4 -36.49 0.17 -18.70
N VAL A 5 -35.39 0.92 -18.67
CA VAL A 5 -34.22 0.61 -17.83
C VAL A 5 -34.09 1.68 -16.74
N ASN A 6 -34.57 1.35 -15.54
CA ASN A 6 -34.25 1.94 -14.23
C ASN A 6 -34.01 3.46 -14.13
N ASN A 7 -35.10 4.22 -13.96
CA ASN A 7 -35.10 5.58 -13.38
C ASN A 7 -34.70 5.65 -11.88
N ALA A 8 -34.01 4.63 -11.34
CA ALA A 8 -33.57 4.58 -9.94
C ALA A 8 -32.17 5.17 -9.71
N LEU A 9 -31.47 5.58 -10.78
CA LEU A 9 -30.08 6.01 -10.75
C LEU A 9 -29.85 7.29 -11.58
N ASP A 10 -30.68 8.33 -11.38
CA ASP A 10 -30.36 9.69 -11.84
C ASP A 10 -29.59 10.42 -10.72
N PRO A 11 -28.28 10.70 -10.86
CA PRO A 11 -27.44 11.22 -9.80
C PRO A 11 -27.46 12.74 -9.79
N GLN A 12 -28.56 13.35 -9.39
CA GLN A 12 -28.40 14.57 -8.59
C GLN A 12 -27.92 14.10 -7.22
N LEU A 13 -26.62 14.20 -7.01
CA LEU A 13 -25.93 13.76 -5.80
C LEU A 13 -26.31 14.67 -4.62
N ASP A 14 -27.56 14.54 -4.17
CA ASP A 14 -28.04 15.15 -2.94
C ASP A 14 -27.55 14.34 -1.73
N ARG A 15 -27.66 14.91 -0.53
CA ARG A 15 -27.20 14.26 0.71
C ARG A 15 -27.79 12.85 0.87
N ARG A 16 -29.03 12.62 0.43
CA ARG A 16 -29.71 11.33 0.60
C ARG A 16 -29.19 10.30 -0.40
N GLY A 17 -28.95 10.70 -1.65
CA GLY A 17 -28.33 9.88 -2.68
C GLY A 17 -26.92 9.45 -2.28
N PHE A 18 -26.12 10.37 -1.74
CA PHE A 18 -24.78 10.08 -1.21
C PHE A 18 -24.80 9.00 -0.11
N LEU A 19 -25.64 9.20 0.92
CA LEU A 19 -25.76 8.26 2.04
C LEU A 19 -26.23 6.87 1.59
N LYS A 20 -27.16 6.80 0.62
CA LYS A 20 -27.60 5.54 0.02
C LYS A 20 -26.44 4.85 -0.71
N GLY A 21 -25.66 5.60 -1.49
CA GLY A 21 -24.47 5.09 -2.16
C GLY A 21 -23.47 4.48 -1.20
N CYS A 22 -23.12 5.19 -0.11
CA CYS A 22 -22.23 4.65 0.92
C CYS A 22 -22.80 3.39 1.58
N THR A 23 -24.10 3.37 1.87
CA THR A 23 -24.77 2.19 2.46
C THR A 23 -24.69 0.97 1.52
N MET A 24 -24.93 1.18 0.23
CA MET A 24 -24.82 0.11 -0.78
C MET A 24 -23.39 -0.40 -0.91
N ALA A 25 -22.39 0.50 -0.91
CA ALA A 25 -20.99 0.12 -0.95
C ALA A 25 -20.57 -0.68 0.30
N ALA A 26 -21.01 -0.25 1.50
CA ALA A 26 -20.77 -0.99 2.74
C ALA A 26 -21.36 -2.41 2.68
N ALA A 27 -22.60 -2.55 2.19
CA ALA A 27 -23.25 -3.84 2.02
C ALA A 27 -22.51 -4.75 1.01
N ALA A 28 -22.08 -4.19 -0.12
CA ALA A 28 -21.31 -4.93 -1.14
C ALA A 28 -19.96 -5.45 -0.60
N LEU A 29 -19.34 -4.71 0.30
CA LEU A 29 -18.10 -5.09 0.99
C LEU A 29 -18.34 -6.00 2.21
N GLY A 30 -19.60 -6.35 2.52
CA GLY A 30 -19.95 -7.16 3.69
C GLY A 30 -19.68 -6.46 5.03
N LEU A 31 -19.65 -5.12 5.05
CA LEU A 31 -19.42 -4.33 6.26
C LEU A 31 -20.69 -4.20 7.09
N SER A 32 -20.56 -4.22 8.43
CA SER A 32 -21.67 -3.99 9.35
C SER A 32 -22.21 -2.56 9.25
N ASP A 33 -23.48 -2.35 9.57
CA ASP A 33 -24.13 -1.03 9.58
C ASP A 33 -23.38 0.02 10.43
N ALA A 34 -22.68 -0.41 11.48
CA ALA A 34 -21.85 0.45 12.32
C ALA A 34 -20.68 1.13 11.60
N MET A 35 -20.26 0.61 10.43
CA MET A 35 -19.19 1.18 9.60
C MET A 35 -19.70 2.20 8.59
N ILE A 36 -21.01 2.27 8.34
CA ILE A 36 -21.61 3.20 7.36
C ILE A 36 -21.24 4.67 7.68
N PRO A 37 -21.34 5.17 8.93
CA PRO A 37 -20.97 6.55 9.22
C PRO A 37 -19.51 6.87 8.92
N LYS A 38 -18.59 5.95 9.24
CA LYS A 38 -17.16 6.10 8.93
C LYS A 38 -16.89 6.11 7.43
N LEU A 39 -17.61 5.28 6.68
CA LEU A 39 -17.51 5.26 5.22
C LEU A 39 -18.03 6.56 4.59
N VAL A 40 -19.14 7.10 5.10
CA VAL A 40 -19.70 8.38 4.67
C VAL A 40 -18.73 9.53 4.94
N GLU A 41 -18.13 9.55 6.13
CA GLU A 41 -17.13 10.55 6.51
C GLU A 41 -15.90 10.48 5.59
N ALA A 42 -15.34 9.28 5.41
CA ALA A 42 -14.18 9.06 4.54
C ALA A 42 -14.47 9.41 3.07
N ALA A 43 -15.68 9.13 2.58
CA ALA A 43 -16.09 9.49 1.23
C ALA A 43 -16.30 11.00 1.04
N ALA A 44 -16.49 11.76 2.13
CA ALA A 44 -16.73 13.20 2.09
C ALA A 44 -15.44 14.04 2.22
N THR A 45 -14.36 13.49 2.80
CA THR A 45 -13.13 14.26 3.09
C THR A 45 -12.23 14.51 1.88
N ALA A 46 -12.50 13.88 0.73
CA ALA A 46 -11.76 14.03 -0.55
C ALA A 46 -10.23 13.83 -0.47
N GLU A 47 -9.67 13.49 0.69
CA GLU A 47 -8.25 13.29 0.87
C GLU A 47 -7.85 11.90 0.39
N ARG A 48 -6.92 11.84 -0.57
CA ARG A 48 -6.42 10.58 -1.12
C ARG A 48 -5.58 9.86 -0.05
N PRO A 49 -5.80 8.56 0.19
CA PRO A 49 -4.97 7.78 1.09
C PRO A 49 -3.51 7.88 0.72
N ARG A 50 -2.66 8.16 1.72
CA ARG A 50 -1.21 8.26 1.53
C ARG A 50 -0.58 6.89 1.56
N VAL A 51 0.35 6.66 0.64
CA VAL A 51 1.08 5.42 0.46
C VAL A 51 2.57 5.69 0.53
N ILE A 52 3.25 4.91 1.38
CA ILE A 52 4.70 4.78 1.40
C ILE A 52 5.03 3.41 0.82
N TRP A 53 5.88 3.36 -0.20
CA TRP A 53 6.33 2.12 -0.83
C TRP A 53 7.83 1.94 -0.59
N LEU A 54 8.18 0.95 0.24
CA LEU A 54 9.57 0.63 0.56
C LEU A 54 10.08 -0.52 -0.32
N HIS A 55 11.30 -0.35 -0.82
CA HIS A 55 12.03 -1.34 -1.62
C HIS A 55 13.12 -1.98 -0.76
N PHE A 56 13.14 -3.32 -0.67
CA PHE A 56 14.21 -4.06 0.03
C PHE A 56 14.95 -5.00 -0.92
N GLN A 57 15.13 -6.28 -0.59
CA GLN A 57 15.71 -7.22 -1.55
C GLN A 57 14.67 -7.58 -2.59
N GLU A 58 14.70 -6.84 -3.69
CA GLU A 58 13.64 -6.82 -4.69
C GLU A 58 14.22 -6.80 -6.12
N CYS A 59 13.36 -6.89 -7.15
CA CYS A 59 13.78 -6.95 -8.56
C CYS A 59 13.04 -5.95 -9.47
N THR A 60 12.28 -5.07 -8.84
CA THR A 60 11.37 -4.04 -9.33
C THR A 60 10.18 -4.58 -10.10
N GLY A 61 10.02 -5.90 -10.14
CA GLY A 61 8.94 -6.57 -10.85
C GLY A 61 7.55 -6.26 -10.30
N CYS A 62 7.37 -6.08 -9.00
CA CYS A 62 6.06 -5.76 -8.45
C CYS A 62 5.70 -4.29 -8.74
N THR A 63 6.67 -3.38 -8.67
CA THR A 63 6.49 -2.02 -9.20
C THR A 63 6.13 -2.02 -10.70
N GLU A 64 6.87 -2.77 -11.51
CA GLU A 64 6.62 -2.89 -12.96
C GLU A 64 5.25 -3.50 -13.28
N SER A 65 4.68 -4.32 -12.38
CA SER A 65 3.30 -4.82 -12.54
C SER A 65 2.27 -3.68 -12.56
N LEU A 66 2.50 -2.59 -11.81
CA LEU A 66 1.59 -1.43 -11.78
C LEU A 66 1.48 -0.76 -13.15
N LEU A 67 2.57 -0.75 -13.94
CA LEU A 67 2.56 -0.21 -15.30
C LEU A 67 1.66 -1.00 -16.27
N ARG A 68 1.25 -2.21 -15.90
CA ARG A 68 0.38 -3.08 -16.71
C ARG A 68 -1.06 -3.10 -16.22
N SER A 69 -1.38 -2.36 -15.15
CA SER A 69 -2.74 -2.25 -14.64
C SER A 69 -3.65 -1.47 -15.61
N SER A 70 -4.88 -1.94 -15.81
CA SER A 70 -5.89 -1.29 -16.66
C SER A 70 -7.08 -0.71 -15.88
N HIS A 71 -7.34 -1.20 -14.66
CA HIS A 71 -8.51 -0.84 -13.87
C HIS A 71 -8.18 -0.77 -12.37
N PRO A 72 -7.61 0.33 -11.87
CA PRO A 72 -7.28 1.58 -12.58
C PRO A 72 -5.97 1.49 -13.37
N ASP A 73 -5.77 2.35 -14.37
CA ASP A 73 -4.43 2.58 -14.93
C ASP A 73 -3.53 3.32 -13.92
N LEU A 74 -2.22 3.34 -14.19
CA LEU A 74 -1.24 3.96 -13.29
C LEU A 74 -1.48 5.47 -13.10
N ALA A 75 -1.85 6.19 -14.16
CA ALA A 75 -2.07 7.63 -14.07
C ALA A 75 -3.23 7.94 -13.13
N ARG A 76 -4.36 7.25 -13.30
CA ARG A 76 -5.52 7.35 -12.41
C ARG A 76 -5.19 6.92 -10.99
N LEU A 77 -4.42 5.87 -10.80
CA LEU A 77 -3.98 5.44 -9.47
C LEU A 77 -3.24 6.58 -8.75
N LEU A 78 -2.23 7.17 -9.40
CA LEU A 78 -1.36 8.19 -8.79
C LEU A 78 -2.00 9.57 -8.66
N LEU A 79 -2.87 9.95 -9.59
CA LEU A 79 -3.45 11.30 -9.65
C LEU A 79 -4.79 11.39 -8.91
N ASP A 80 -5.60 10.32 -8.95
CA ASP A 80 -6.99 10.39 -8.48
C ASP A 80 -7.27 9.51 -7.25
N ILE A 81 -6.55 8.41 -7.05
CA ILE A 81 -6.92 7.39 -6.06
C ILE A 81 -6.05 7.46 -4.81
N ILE A 82 -4.73 7.44 -4.94
CA ILE A 82 -3.78 7.49 -3.81
C ILE A 82 -2.87 8.71 -3.92
N SER A 83 -2.30 9.13 -2.80
CA SER A 83 -1.11 9.99 -2.78
C SER A 83 0.11 9.10 -2.54
N LEU A 84 0.93 8.91 -3.57
CA LEU A 84 2.17 8.12 -3.45
C LEU A 84 3.29 9.04 -2.96
N ASP A 85 3.45 9.12 -1.63
CA ASP A 85 4.31 10.11 -0.98
C ASP A 85 5.78 9.69 -0.95
N TYR A 86 6.05 8.38 -1.07
CA TYR A 86 7.40 7.84 -1.18
C TYR A 86 7.42 6.58 -2.05
N HIS A 87 8.26 6.58 -3.09
CA HIS A 87 8.52 5.43 -3.95
C HIS A 87 9.79 5.69 -4.78
N GLU A 88 10.90 5.03 -4.46
CA GLU A 88 12.24 5.36 -4.99
C GLU A 88 12.34 5.29 -6.53
N THR A 89 11.58 4.41 -7.19
CA THR A 89 11.60 4.26 -8.65
C THR A 89 11.02 5.46 -9.42
N VAL A 90 10.02 6.16 -8.88
CA VAL A 90 9.23 7.16 -9.64
C VAL A 90 9.20 8.55 -9.01
N MET A 91 9.65 8.68 -7.76
CA MET A 91 9.65 9.98 -7.08
C MET A 91 10.68 10.94 -7.69
N ALA A 92 10.34 12.23 -7.74
CA ALA A 92 11.23 13.25 -8.30
C ALA A 92 12.39 13.63 -7.36
N ALA A 93 12.17 13.54 -6.04
CA ALA A 93 13.19 13.84 -5.04
C ALA A 93 14.17 12.68 -4.89
N ALA A 94 15.44 12.98 -4.56
CA ALA A 94 16.49 11.98 -4.37
C ALA A 94 17.35 12.30 -3.13
N GLY A 95 18.15 11.33 -2.69
CA GLY A 95 19.07 11.50 -1.57
C GLY A 95 18.38 12.06 -0.33
N HIS A 96 18.92 13.15 0.23
CA HIS A 96 18.38 13.77 1.44
C HIS A 96 16.94 14.28 1.30
N GLN A 97 16.54 14.74 0.11
CA GLN A 97 15.16 15.19 -0.10
C GLN A 97 14.19 14.00 -0.10
N ALA A 98 14.60 12.85 -0.63
CA ALA A 98 13.79 11.64 -0.58
C ALA A 98 13.60 11.16 0.87
N GLU A 99 14.69 11.12 1.64
CA GLU A 99 14.65 10.77 3.07
C GLU A 99 13.79 11.75 3.87
N GLN A 100 13.82 13.05 3.54
CA GLN A 100 12.97 14.04 4.18
C GLN A 100 11.48 13.75 3.92
N ASN A 101 11.11 13.44 2.67
CA ASN A 101 9.72 13.11 2.32
C ASN A 101 9.22 11.87 3.09
N LEU A 102 10.06 10.83 3.22
CA LEU A 102 9.74 9.64 4.01
C LEU A 102 9.44 10.02 5.46
N HIS A 103 10.37 10.68 6.15
CA HIS A 103 10.23 11.01 7.56
C HIS A 103 9.07 12.00 7.83
N ASP A 104 8.85 12.96 6.92
CA ASP A 104 7.73 13.90 7.02
C ASP A 104 6.39 13.18 6.91
N THR A 105 6.25 12.25 5.96
CA THR A 105 5.02 11.47 5.79
C THR A 105 4.76 10.60 7.02
N VAL A 106 5.79 9.89 7.49
CA VAL A 106 5.72 8.98 8.65
C VAL A 106 5.34 9.72 9.95
N SER A 107 5.74 10.99 10.09
CA SER A 107 5.52 11.77 11.33
C SER A 107 4.22 12.57 11.33
N LYS A 108 3.73 13.01 10.18
CA LYS A 108 2.64 13.99 10.07
C LYS A 108 1.30 13.40 9.63
N HIS A 109 1.30 12.22 9.01
CA HIS A 109 0.11 11.71 8.34
C HIS A 109 -0.16 10.23 8.62
N PRO A 110 -1.43 9.79 8.62
CA PRO A 110 -1.76 8.38 8.51
C PRO A 110 -1.43 7.87 7.10
N PHE A 111 -0.84 6.68 7.01
CA PHE A 111 -0.44 6.09 5.72
C PHE A 111 -0.67 4.58 5.68
N ILE A 112 -0.75 4.05 4.47
CA ILE A 112 -0.62 2.63 4.16
C ILE A 112 0.84 2.38 3.78
N LEU A 113 1.45 1.36 4.37
CA LEU A 113 2.80 0.92 4.01
C LEU A 113 2.70 -0.21 2.99
N VAL A 114 3.34 -0.06 1.85
CA VAL A 114 3.61 -1.15 0.91
C VAL A 114 5.08 -1.53 1.04
N VAL A 115 5.35 -2.83 1.14
CA VAL A 115 6.72 -3.38 1.17
C VAL A 115 6.88 -4.31 -0.03
N GLU A 116 7.88 -4.01 -0.86
CA GLU A 116 8.34 -4.83 -1.97
C GLU A 116 9.71 -5.42 -1.64
N GLY A 117 9.86 -6.73 -1.84
CA GLY A 117 11.11 -7.45 -1.56
C GLY A 117 11.23 -8.06 -0.17
N ALA A 118 12.17 -8.99 -0.06
CA ALA A 118 12.47 -9.69 1.19
C ALA A 118 13.38 -8.84 2.10
N ILE A 119 13.38 -9.16 3.40
CA ILE A 119 14.18 -8.45 4.39
C ILE A 119 15.35 -9.33 4.85
N PRO A 120 16.61 -8.97 4.56
CA PRO A 120 17.77 -9.74 5.00
C PRO A 120 18.06 -9.46 6.47
N THR A 121 18.17 -10.53 7.26
CA THR A 121 18.39 -10.43 8.72
C THR A 121 19.79 -10.89 9.15
N LYS A 122 20.50 -11.64 8.29
CA LYS A 122 21.81 -12.20 8.62
C LYS A 122 22.88 -11.11 8.75
N ASP A 123 23.88 -11.36 9.60
CA ASP A 123 25.05 -10.49 9.82
C ASP A 123 24.66 -9.05 10.19
N GLY A 124 23.58 -8.91 10.96
CA GLY A 124 23.05 -7.60 11.38
C GLY A 124 22.34 -6.84 10.26
N GLY A 125 21.81 -7.54 9.24
CA GLY A 125 20.98 -6.94 8.19
C GLY A 125 21.73 -6.15 7.13
N ILE A 126 23.07 -6.26 7.07
CA ILE A 126 23.92 -5.43 6.20
C ILE A 126 23.72 -5.65 4.70
N TYR A 127 23.02 -6.72 4.29
CA TYR A 127 22.83 -7.11 2.90
C TYR A 127 21.82 -6.25 2.14
N CYS A 128 21.10 -5.36 2.82
CA CYS A 128 20.30 -4.31 2.19
C CYS A 128 20.37 -3.06 3.06
N LYS A 129 20.99 -1.99 2.53
CA LYS A 129 21.14 -0.72 3.22
C LYS A 129 20.73 0.44 2.33
N ILE A 130 19.88 1.30 2.85
CA ILE A 130 19.36 2.50 2.17
C ILE A 130 19.65 3.68 3.08
N ALA A 131 20.25 4.74 2.53
CA ALA A 131 20.70 5.91 3.28
C ALA A 131 21.54 5.57 4.54
N GLY A 132 22.29 4.46 4.51
CA GLY A 132 23.13 4.00 5.62
C GLY A 132 22.43 3.17 6.69
N LYS A 133 21.09 3.06 6.68
CA LYS A 133 20.28 2.21 7.58
C LYS A 133 20.02 0.85 6.96
N THR A 134 19.88 -0.21 7.77
CA THR A 134 19.51 -1.54 7.24
C THR A 134 18.01 -1.61 6.91
N ALA A 135 17.62 -2.50 6.01
CA ALA A 135 16.20 -2.76 5.74
C ALA A 135 15.41 -3.12 7.00
N VAL A 136 16.03 -3.87 7.93
CA VAL A 136 15.44 -4.21 9.24
C VAL A 136 15.17 -2.96 10.06
N ASP A 137 16.14 -2.03 10.16
CA ASP A 137 15.99 -0.78 10.91
C ASP A 137 14.90 0.11 10.31
N ILE A 138 14.89 0.25 8.98
CA ILE A 138 13.89 1.06 8.27
C ILE A 138 12.49 0.47 8.50
N LEU A 139 12.32 -0.84 8.35
CA LEU A 139 11.03 -1.49 8.59
C LEU A 139 10.57 -1.33 10.05
N ALA A 140 11.48 -1.49 11.01
CA ALA A 140 11.19 -1.31 12.44
C ALA A 140 10.80 0.13 12.79
N GLU A 141 11.33 1.13 12.07
CA GLU A 141 10.99 2.54 12.26
C GLU A 141 9.61 2.90 11.67
N VAL A 142 9.29 2.36 10.49
CA VAL A 142 8.13 2.77 9.67
C VAL A 142 6.89 1.93 9.96
N ALA A 143 7.02 0.59 10.03
CA ALA A 143 5.88 -0.32 10.14
C ALA A 143 4.99 -0.08 11.37
N PRO A 144 5.52 0.19 12.58
CA PRO A 144 4.67 0.45 13.75
C PRO A 144 3.79 1.70 13.65
N LYS A 145 4.08 2.60 12.70
CA LYS A 145 3.32 3.85 12.48
C LYS A 145 2.30 3.72 11.35
N ALA A 146 2.39 2.68 10.52
CA ALA A 146 1.45 2.43 9.43
C ALA A 146 0.05 2.09 9.94
N SER A 147 -0.97 2.47 9.17
CA SER A 147 -2.38 2.10 9.44
C SER A 147 -2.64 0.64 9.07
N ALA A 148 -2.06 0.19 7.97
CA ALA A 148 -2.02 -1.18 7.49
C ALA A 148 -0.76 -1.38 6.65
N ILE A 149 -0.35 -2.64 6.49
CA ILE A 149 0.84 -3.02 5.75
C ILE A 149 0.44 -3.99 4.65
N ILE A 150 0.89 -3.74 3.43
CA ILE A 150 0.75 -4.62 2.28
C ILE A 150 2.12 -5.17 1.94
N ALA A 151 2.30 -6.48 2.06
CA ALA A 151 3.48 -7.19 1.59
C ALA A 151 3.19 -7.66 0.15
N ILE A 152 3.68 -6.90 -0.84
CA ILE A 152 3.45 -7.17 -2.26
C ILE A 152 4.57 -8.04 -2.84
N GLY A 153 4.15 -9.10 -3.52
CA GLY A 153 5.05 -10.11 -4.08
C GLY A 153 5.48 -11.17 -3.07
N THR A 154 5.82 -12.35 -3.59
CA THR A 154 6.22 -13.52 -2.79
C THR A 154 7.46 -13.23 -1.92
N CYS A 155 8.34 -12.33 -2.37
CA CYS A 155 9.52 -11.90 -1.62
C CYS A 155 9.14 -11.20 -0.31
N ALA A 156 8.26 -10.19 -0.36
CA ALA A 156 7.82 -9.49 0.84
C ALA A 156 6.88 -10.34 1.70
N ALA A 157 6.02 -11.14 1.09
CA ALA A 157 5.08 -11.98 1.82
C ALA A 157 5.79 -13.09 2.60
N PHE A 158 6.74 -13.79 1.98
CA PHE A 158 7.29 -15.06 2.50
C PHE A 158 8.81 -15.24 2.29
N GLY A 159 9.54 -14.19 1.92
CA GLY A 159 10.99 -14.23 1.66
C GLY A 159 11.38 -14.57 0.21
N GLY A 160 10.53 -15.27 -0.54
CA GLY A 160 10.67 -15.47 -1.99
C GLY A 160 11.97 -16.14 -2.44
N VAL A 161 12.45 -15.73 -3.63
CA VAL A 161 13.64 -16.35 -4.27
C VAL A 161 14.92 -16.12 -3.45
N GLN A 162 15.01 -15.01 -2.72
CA GLN A 162 16.15 -14.69 -1.87
C GLN A 162 16.23 -15.58 -0.63
N ALA A 163 15.07 -16.06 -0.14
CA ALA A 163 14.98 -16.97 1.00
C ALA A 163 15.12 -18.46 0.60
N ALA A 164 15.10 -18.78 -0.70
CA ALA A 164 15.33 -20.13 -1.18
C ALA A 164 16.72 -20.63 -0.75
N ALA A 165 16.85 -21.95 -0.57
CA ALA A 165 18.12 -22.54 -0.16
C ALA A 165 19.27 -22.12 -1.12
N PRO A 166 20.42 -21.66 -0.58
CA PRO A 166 20.88 -21.77 0.80
C PRO A 166 20.54 -20.57 1.72
N ASN A 167 19.69 -19.63 1.29
CA ASN A 167 19.34 -18.39 1.99
C ASN A 167 20.58 -17.61 2.51
N PRO A 168 21.45 -17.13 1.61
CA PRO A 168 22.76 -16.60 1.99
C PRO A 168 22.69 -15.35 2.86
N THR A 169 21.59 -14.57 2.78
CA THR A 169 21.39 -13.30 3.48
C THR A 169 20.40 -13.39 4.64
N GLY A 170 19.85 -14.57 4.94
CA GLY A 170 18.79 -14.73 5.94
C GLY A 170 17.56 -13.89 5.61
N ALA A 171 17.14 -13.89 4.35
CA ALA A 171 15.96 -13.21 3.85
C ALA A 171 14.68 -13.82 4.48
N VAL A 172 13.79 -12.96 4.94
CA VAL A 172 12.48 -13.30 5.53
C VAL A 172 11.37 -12.39 4.97
N GLY A 173 10.11 -12.73 5.22
CA GLY A 173 8.96 -11.90 4.89
C GLY A 173 8.67 -10.83 5.94
N VAL A 174 7.77 -9.90 5.61
CA VAL A 174 7.35 -8.79 6.50
C VAL A 174 6.74 -9.32 7.79
N GLN A 175 5.87 -10.34 7.68
CA GLN A 175 5.16 -10.94 8.81
C GLN A 175 6.09 -11.63 9.82
N ASP A 176 7.33 -11.96 9.43
CA ASP A 176 8.31 -12.59 10.31
C ASP A 176 8.97 -11.57 11.25
N LEU A 177 8.89 -10.28 10.90
CA LEU A 177 9.53 -9.17 11.63
C LEU A 177 8.54 -8.19 12.26
N VAL A 178 7.32 -8.10 11.73
CA VAL A 178 6.31 -7.14 12.16
C VAL A 178 5.12 -7.84 12.79
N SER A 179 4.69 -7.33 13.95
CA SER A 179 3.49 -7.78 14.65
C SER A 179 2.67 -6.58 15.14
N GLY A 180 1.40 -6.81 15.53
CA GLY A 180 0.53 -5.76 16.07
C GLY A 180 -0.05 -4.80 15.02
N LYS A 181 0.17 -5.05 13.72
CA LYS A 181 -0.43 -4.31 12.61
C LYS A 181 -1.20 -5.25 11.69
N PRO A 182 -2.28 -4.79 11.04
CA PRO A 182 -2.88 -5.52 9.94
C PRO A 182 -1.86 -5.67 8.80
N ILE A 183 -1.48 -6.91 8.48
CA ILE A 183 -0.58 -7.24 7.37
C ILE A 183 -1.38 -8.03 6.34
N ILE A 184 -1.36 -7.56 5.08
CA ILE A 184 -2.02 -8.18 3.94
C ILE A 184 -0.94 -8.70 3.01
N ASN A 185 -0.88 -10.02 2.83
CA ASN A 185 0.03 -10.63 1.87
C ASN A 185 -0.64 -10.73 0.50
N ILE A 186 0.02 -10.19 -0.51
CA ILE A 186 -0.36 -10.33 -1.92
C ILE A 186 0.78 -11.06 -2.64
N PRO A 187 0.86 -12.40 -2.53
CA PRO A 187 1.94 -13.17 -3.15
C PRO A 187 1.80 -13.25 -4.67
N GLY A 188 2.91 -13.51 -5.36
CA GLY A 188 3.06 -13.48 -6.82
C GLY A 188 4.47 -13.01 -7.19
N CYS A 189 4.95 -13.26 -8.42
CA CYS A 189 6.32 -12.90 -8.82
C CYS A 189 6.43 -12.35 -10.27
N PRO A 190 5.81 -11.20 -10.59
CA PRO A 190 4.95 -10.39 -9.71
C PRO A 190 3.48 -10.89 -9.71
N PRO A 191 2.66 -10.48 -8.73
CA PRO A 191 1.20 -10.64 -8.76
C PRO A 191 0.53 -9.77 -9.84
#